data_AF-A0A538NF91-F1
#
_entry.id   AF-A0A538NF91-F1
#
_cell.length_a   1.000
_cell.length_b   1.000
_cell.length_c   1.000
_cell.angle_alpha   90.00
_cell.angle_beta   90.00
_cell.angle_gamma   90.00
#
_symmetry.space_group_name_H-M   'P 1'
#
loop_
_entity.id
_entity.type
_entity.pdbx_description
1 polymer ?
#
loop_
_entity_poly.entity_id
_entity_poly.type
_entity_poly.pdbx_seq_one_letter_code
_entity_poly.pdbx_strand_id
1 'polypeptide(L)'
;VGFAASALIVSVLLGKAGRRSRIKDSAYECGMVPIGEAQPRFSVRFYLIAMLFILFDLEIVFMYPWAVVYRDMIHGHPVIFWSMLSFVSILMIGYVYALRKGVLDWKT
;
A
#
# COMPACT_ATOMS: atom_id res chain seq x y z
N VAL A 1 17.43 -14.12 -5.90
CA VAL A 1 18.49 -13.52 -5.04
C VAL A 1 19.82 -13.40 -5.78
N GLY A 2 20.37 -14.48 -6.35
CA GLY A 2 21.69 -14.46 -7.02
C GLY A 2 21.86 -13.42 -8.13
N PHE A 3 20.89 -13.32 -9.05
CA PHE A 3 20.93 -12.33 -10.15
C PHE A 3 20.84 -10.87 -9.66
N ALA A 4 19.96 -10.59 -8.70
CA ALA A 4 19.81 -9.24 -8.15
C ALA A 4 21.08 -8.79 -7.40
N ALA A 5 21.68 -9.70 -6.63
CA ALA A 5 22.93 -9.44 -5.92
C ALA A 5 24.10 -9.22 -6.89
N SER A 6 24.24 -10.07 -7.92
CA SER A 6 25.32 -9.93 -8.90
C SER A 6 25.18 -8.66 -9.74
N ALA A 7 23.96 -8.30 -10.15
CA ALA A 7 23.70 -7.05 -10.88
C ALA A 7 24.05 -5.81 -10.05
N LEU A 8 23.70 -5.80 -8.76
CA LEU A 8 24.09 -4.72 -7.84
C LEU A 8 25.61 -4.63 -7.66
N ILE A 9 26.29 -5.77 -7.47
CA ILE A 9 27.74 -5.81 -7.29
C ILE A 9 28.44 -5.27 -8.55
N VAL A 10 28.05 -5.74 -9.74
CA VAL A 10 28.62 -5.26 -11.01
C VAL A 10 28.34 -3.77 -11.21
N SER A 11 27.13 -3.31 -10.91
CA SER A 11 26.76 -1.89 -11.00
C SER A 11 27.59 -1.01 -10.08
N VAL A 12 27.87 -1.44 -8.84
CA VAL A 12 28.68 -0.68 -7.88
C VAL A 12 30.16 -0.66 -8.28
N LEU A 13 30.70 -1.79 -8.73
CA LEU A 13 32.10 -1.89 -9.16
C LEU A 13 32.37 -1.02 -10.40
N LEU A 14 31.49 -1.08 -11.41
CA LEU A 14 31.59 -0.25 -12.60
C LEU A 14 31.29 1.23 -12.31
N GLY A 15 30.32 1.52 -11.43
CA GLY A 15 29.98 2.88 -11.02
C GLY A 15 31.11 3.58 -10.26
N LYS A 16 31.84 2.86 -9.40
CA LYS A 16 33.01 3.37 -8.68
C LYS A 16 34.23 3.59 -9.59
N ALA A 17 34.31 2.90 -10.72
CA ALA A 17 35.37 3.10 -11.71
C ALA A 17 35.21 4.38 -12.55
N GLY A 18 34.02 5.00 -12.57
CA GLY A 18 33.75 6.24 -13.28
C GLY A 18 34.19 7.52 -12.53
N ARG A 19 34.39 8.64 -13.26
CA ARG A 19 34.69 9.95 -12.65
C ARG A 19 33.47 10.48 -11.88
N ARG A 20 33.60 10.51 -10.56
CA ARG A 20 32.65 11.11 -9.63
C ARG A 20 32.88 12.62 -9.52
N SER A 21 31.83 13.42 -9.64
CA SER A 21 31.86 14.87 -9.44
C SER A 21 30.78 15.23 -8.42
N ARG A 22 31.04 16.18 -7.50
CA ARG A 22 30.07 16.60 -6.48
C ARG A 22 28.72 17.02 -7.08
N ILE A 23 28.73 17.59 -8.29
CA ILE A 23 27.52 18.00 -9.01
C ILE A 23 26.75 16.79 -9.55
N LYS A 24 27.41 15.69 -9.91
CA LYS A 24 26.73 14.45 -10.34
C LYS A 24 26.11 13.69 -9.16
N ASP A 25 26.58 13.96 -7.95
CA ASP A 25 26.06 13.38 -6.71
C ASP A 25 24.95 14.24 -6.07
N SER A 26 24.64 15.42 -6.61
CA SER A 26 23.52 16.23 -6.11
C SER A 26 22.20 15.77 -6.73
N ALA A 27 21.13 15.86 -5.94
CA ALA A 27 19.79 15.39 -6.34
C ALA A 27 19.22 16.13 -7.57
N TYR A 28 19.62 17.38 -7.79
CA TYR A 28 19.20 18.20 -8.91
C TYR A 28 20.41 18.94 -9.49
N GLU A 29 20.45 19.09 -10.83
CA GLU A 29 21.50 19.84 -11.53
C GLU A 29 21.25 21.36 -11.53
N CYS A 30 20.00 21.77 -11.38
CA CYS A 30 19.57 23.15 -11.30
C CYS A 30 18.44 23.29 -10.28
N GLY A 31 18.47 24.39 -9.53
CA GLY A 31 17.53 24.64 -8.43
C GLY A 31 18.23 25.18 -7.20
N MET A 32 17.45 25.75 -6.29
CA MET A 32 17.94 26.18 -4.99
C MET A 32 18.11 24.95 -4.10
N VAL A 33 19.12 24.96 -3.24
CA VAL A 33 19.21 23.97 -2.14
C VAL A 33 17.88 23.97 -1.38
N PRO A 34 17.33 22.80 -1.02
CA PRO A 34 16.06 22.75 -0.31
C PRO A 34 16.22 23.49 1.02
N ILE A 35 15.49 24.60 1.16
CA ILE A 35 15.41 25.43 2.36
C ILE A 35 13.99 25.27 2.90
N GLY A 36 13.84 24.61 4.04
CA GLY A 36 12.53 24.32 4.63
C GLY A 36 12.54 23.07 5.50
N GLU A 37 11.45 22.85 6.22
CA GLU A 37 11.29 21.66 7.05
C GLU A 37 11.13 20.39 6.21
N ALA A 38 11.75 19.29 6.66
CA ALA A 38 11.74 18.02 5.95
C ALA A 38 10.35 17.35 5.85
N GLN A 39 9.35 17.86 6.58
CA GLN A 39 7.99 17.32 6.67
C GLN A 39 6.95 18.38 6.29
N PRO A 40 6.68 18.57 4.99
CA PRO A 40 5.59 19.45 4.58
C PRO A 40 4.24 18.87 5.04
N ARG A 41 3.29 19.75 5.36
CA ARG A 41 1.93 19.34 5.74
C ARG A 41 1.22 18.77 4.50
N PHE A 42 1.07 17.46 4.45
CA PHE A 42 0.27 16.80 3.43
C PHE A 42 -1.23 16.87 3.77
N SER A 43 -2.07 16.74 2.75
CA SER A 43 -3.52 16.72 2.96
C SER A 43 -3.94 15.46 3.73
N VAL A 44 -4.95 15.59 4.62
CA VAL A 44 -5.48 14.46 5.42
C VAL A 44 -6.04 13.34 4.52
N ARG A 45 -6.36 13.64 3.26
CA ARG A 45 -6.92 12.69 2.29
C ARG A 45 -6.00 11.48 2.06
N PHE A 46 -4.68 11.67 2.07
CA PHE A 46 -3.72 10.57 1.95
C PHE A 46 -3.85 9.56 3.11
N TYR A 47 -4.08 10.05 4.32
CA TYR A 47 -4.28 9.20 5.50
C TYR A 47 -5.60 8.42 5.41
N LEU A 48 -6.68 9.06 4.93
CA LEU A 48 -7.97 8.40 4.76
C LEU A 48 -7.90 7.25 3.75
N ILE A 49 -7.18 7.42 2.65
CA ILE A 49 -6.96 6.37 1.65
C ILE A 49 -6.13 5.22 2.23
N ALA A 50 -5.06 5.53 2.97
CA ALA A 50 -4.23 4.51 3.63
C ALA A 50 -5.02 3.72 4.67
N MET A 51 -5.86 4.38 5.47
CA MET A 51 -6.72 3.73 6.45
C MET A 51 -7.78 2.84 5.77
N LEU A 52 -8.34 3.28 4.64
CA LEU A 52 -9.28 2.48 3.84
C LEU A 52 -8.61 1.21 3.29
N PHE A 53 -7.36 1.34 2.82
CA PHE A 53 -6.57 0.19 2.36
C PHE A 53 -6.31 -0.82 3.48
N ILE A 54 -5.92 -0.35 4.68
CA ILE A 54 -5.72 -1.22 5.85
C ILE A 54 -7.01 -1.98 6.21
N LEU A 55 -8.16 -1.30 6.17
CA LEU A 55 -9.45 -1.92 6.48
C LEU A 55 -9.79 -3.02 5.46
N PHE A 56 -9.58 -2.76 4.17
CA PHE A 56 -9.80 -3.75 3.11
C PHE A 56 -8.83 -4.94 3.19
N ASP A 57 -7.55 -4.69 3.49
CA ASP A 57 -6.57 -5.78 3.70
C ASP A 57 -6.97 -6.67 4.88
N LEU A 58 -7.46 -6.08 5.98
CA LEU A 58 -7.98 -6.84 7.12
C LEU A 58 -9.17 -7.72 6.75
N GLU A 59 -10.06 -7.25 5.88
CA GLU A 59 -11.17 -8.05 5.36
C GLU A 59 -10.66 -9.32 4.67
N ILE A 60 -9.66 -9.18 3.79
CA ILE A 60 -9.06 -10.32 3.07
C ILE A 60 -8.35 -11.27 4.03
N VAL A 61 -7.64 -10.75 5.03
CA VAL A 61 -6.98 -11.57 6.06
C VAL A 61 -7.98 -12.46 6.80
N PHE A 62 -9.20 -11.99 7.05
CA PHE A 62 -10.26 -12.82 7.64
C PHE A 62 -10.95 -13.74 6.62
N MET A 63 -11.10 -13.28 5.38
CA MET A 63 -11.67 -14.09 4.30
C MET A 63 -10.83 -15.29 3.94
N TYR A 64 -9.50 -15.18 4.00
CA TYR A 64 -8.61 -16.24 3.50
C TYR A 64 -8.71 -17.55 4.31
N PRO A 65 -8.57 -17.56 5.65
CA PRO A 65 -8.78 -18.77 6.44
C PRO A 65 -10.21 -19.28 6.33
N TRP A 66 -11.21 -18.39 6.27
CA TRP A 66 -12.61 -18.78 6.06
C TRP A 66 -12.78 -19.57 4.75
N ALA A 67 -12.21 -19.07 3.65
CA ALA A 67 -12.32 -19.70 2.34
C ALA A 67 -11.53 -21.02 2.22
N VAL A 68 -10.36 -21.11 2.85
CA VAL A 68 -9.46 -22.27 2.70
C VAL A 68 -9.74 -23.37 3.73
N VAL A 69 -9.96 -23.01 4.99
CA VAL A 69 -10.07 -23.99 6.09
C VAL A 69 -11.50 -24.50 6.26
N TYR A 70 -12.50 -23.63 6.11
CA TYR A 70 -13.90 -23.99 6.39
C TYR A 70 -14.67 -24.49 5.17
N ARG A 71 -14.01 -24.69 4.02
CA ARG A 71 -14.64 -25.12 2.76
C ARG A 71 -15.59 -26.31 2.92
N ASP A 72 -15.17 -27.33 3.67
CA ASP A 72 -15.91 -28.59 3.83
C ASP A 72 -17.06 -28.44 4.85
N MET A 73 -16.89 -27.56 5.84
CA MET A 73 -17.92 -27.26 6.85
C MET A 73 -19.01 -26.32 6.33
N ILE A 74 -18.71 -25.48 5.33
CA ILE A 74 -19.69 -24.56 4.70
C ILE A 74 -20.86 -25.36 4.08
N HIS A 75 -20.58 -26.53 3.51
CA HIS A 75 -21.60 -27.38 2.90
C HIS A 75 -22.53 -28.05 3.94
N GLY A 76 -22.02 -28.33 5.15
CA GLY A 76 -22.76 -28.99 6.23
C GLY A 76 -23.42 -28.04 7.24
N HIS A 77 -22.91 -26.81 7.39
CA HIS A 77 -23.38 -25.85 8.37
C HIS A 77 -23.58 -24.46 7.75
N PRO A 78 -24.84 -24.06 7.43
CA PRO A 78 -25.12 -22.78 6.78
C PRO A 78 -24.73 -21.57 7.65
N VAL A 79 -24.61 -21.76 8.96
CA VAL A 79 -24.23 -20.70 9.91
C VAL A 79 -22.87 -20.08 9.58
N ILE A 80 -21.90 -20.89 9.14
CA ILE A 80 -20.53 -20.44 8.81
C ILE A 80 -20.53 -19.56 7.55
N PHE A 81 -21.43 -19.83 6.61
CA PHE A 81 -21.63 -18.98 5.45
C PHE A 81 -22.28 -17.64 5.84
N TRP A 82 -23.37 -17.70 6.62
CA TRP A 82 -24.09 -16.49 7.05
C TRP A 82 -23.26 -15.58 7.97
N SER A 83 -22.39 -16.15 8.82
CA SER A 83 -21.49 -15.36 9.67
C SER A 83 -20.48 -14.56 8.85
N MET A 84 -20.00 -15.13 7.74
CA MET A 84 -19.07 -14.41 6.87
C MET A 84 -19.77 -13.39 5.98
N LEU A 85 -20.95 -13.74 5.49
CA LEU A 85 -21.76 -12.82 4.71
C LEU A 85 -22.16 -11.57 5.52
N SER A 86 -22.51 -11.74 6.80
CA SER A 86 -22.81 -10.61 7.68
C SER A 86 -21.58 -9.74 7.96
N PHE A 87 -20.42 -10.35 8.18
CA PHE A 87 -19.14 -9.66 8.35
C PHE A 87 -18.79 -8.78 7.13
N VAL A 88 -18.82 -9.36 5.93
CA VAL A 88 -18.57 -8.63 4.66
C VAL A 88 -19.61 -7.53 4.46
N SER A 89 -20.88 -7.79 4.73
CA SER A 89 -21.95 -6.80 4.55
C SER A 89 -21.76 -5.56 5.44
N ILE A 90 -21.34 -5.74 6.69
CA ILE A 90 -21.10 -4.63 7.61
C ILE A 90 -19.94 -3.76 7.13
N LEU A 91 -18.83 -4.36 6.70
CA LEU A 91 -17.68 -3.62 6.16
C LEU A 91 -18.01 -2.95 4.83
N MET A 92 -18.77 -3.61 3.96
CA MET A 92 -19.24 -3.04 2.69
C MET A 92 -20.08 -1.77 2.92
N ILE A 93 -20.93 -1.73 3.95
CA ILE A 93 -21.67 -0.50 4.31
C ILE A 93 -20.71 0.63 4.68
N GLY A 94 -19.68 0.33 5.48
CA GLY A 94 -18.63 1.31 5.84
C GLY A 94 -17.86 1.81 4.62
N TYR A 95 -17.53 0.93 3.68
CA TYR A 95 -16.87 1.26 2.42
C TYR A 95 -17.75 2.18 1.56
N VAL A 96 -19.03 1.83 1.37
CA VAL A 96 -19.99 2.66 0.64
C VAL A 96 -20.14 4.04 1.28
N TYR A 97 -20.17 4.12 2.61
CA TYR A 97 -20.21 5.40 3.32
C TYR A 97 -18.97 6.25 3.02
N ALA A 98 -17.77 5.66 3.05
CA ALA A 98 -16.52 6.36 2.72
C ALA A 98 -16.51 6.87 1.27
N LEU A 99 -17.02 6.07 0.33
CA LEU A 99 -17.19 6.47 -1.08
C LEU A 99 -18.15 7.65 -1.21
N ARG A 100 -19.31 7.59 -0.53
CA ARG A 100 -20.30 8.68 -0.54
C ARG A 100 -19.76 9.98 0.04
N LYS A 101 -18.82 9.90 0.99
CA LYS A 101 -18.09 11.07 1.52
C LYS A 101 -17.04 11.64 0.57
N GLY A 102 -16.80 11.04 -0.60
CA GLY A 102 -15.85 11.55 -1.57
C GLY A 102 -14.40 11.43 -1.12
N VAL A 103 -14.06 10.44 -0.27
CA VAL A 103 -12.67 10.18 0.15
C VAL A 103 -11.76 9.88 -1.05
N LEU A 104 -12.34 9.36 -2.14
CA LEU A 104 -11.65 9.07 -3.39
C LEU A 104 -11.72 10.20 -4.43
N ASP A 105 -12.39 11.32 -4.13
CA ASP A 105 -12.50 12.41 -5.11
C ASP A 105 -11.26 13.31 -5.04
N TRP A 106 -10.58 13.41 -6.18
CA TRP A 106 -9.31 14.10 -6.35
C TRP A 106 -9.47 15.46 -7.06
N LYS A 107 -10.71 15.93 -7.25
CA LYS A 107 -10.93 17.24 -7.83
C LYS A 107 -10.27 18.32 -6.96
N THR A 108 -9.40 19.05 -7.65
CA THR A 108 -8.45 20.05 -7.19
C THR A 108 -9.13 21.18 -6.44
#